data_AF-A0A3D2FGN9-F1
#
_entry.id   AF-A0A3D2FGN9-F1
#
_cell.length_a   1.000
_cell.length_b   1.000
_cell.length_c   1.000
_cell.angle_alpha   90.00
_cell.angle_beta   90.00
_cell.angle_gamma   90.00
#
_symmetry.space_group_name_H-M   'P 1'
#
loop_
_entity.id
_entity.type
_entity.pdbx_description
1 polymer ?
#
loop_
_entity_poly.entity_id
_entity_poly.type
_entity_poly.pdbx_seq_one_letter_code
_entity_poly.pdbx_strand_id
1 'polypeptide(L)'
;MLQTALEQYLDKDSVRQWIATYEGNNGPHYTEEREVFGEPLRIDTSDNQLFPTIAARVYHIRNALVHNKEGEISRFIPFSGQEKILLSEAPLLQFIAEELILKTGKDVQF
;
A
#
# COMPACT_ATOMS: atom_id res chain seq x y z
N MET A 1 -10.86 3.48 9.17
CA MET A 1 -11.41 3.97 7.88
C MET A 1 -10.85 3.20 6.69
N LEU A 2 -9.53 3.15 6.44
CA LEU A 2 -8.99 2.32 5.34
C LEU A 2 -9.11 0.82 5.58
N GLN A 3 -8.70 0.32 6.76
CA GLN A 3 -8.82 -1.12 7.09
C GLN A 3 -10.24 -1.65 6.87
N THR A 4 -11.26 -0.94 7.36
CA THR A 4 -12.67 -1.31 7.17
C THR A 4 -13.07 -1.38 5.70
N ALA A 5 -12.56 -0.48 4.86
CA ALA A 5 -12.81 -0.53 3.42
C ALA A 5 -12.14 -1.74 2.77
N LEU A 6 -10.90 -2.07 3.17
CA LEU A 6 -10.22 -3.29 2.71
C LEU A 6 -11.00 -4.54 3.09
N GLU A 7 -11.46 -4.64 4.33
CA GLU A 7 -12.27 -5.76 4.82
C GLU A 7 -13.61 -5.89 4.10
N GLN A 8 -14.25 -4.78 3.76
CA GLN A 8 -15.55 -4.77 3.12
C GLN A 8 -15.48 -5.15 1.64
N TYR A 9 -14.43 -4.72 0.94
CA TYR A 9 -14.38 -4.78 -0.51
C TYR A 9 -13.32 -5.72 -1.06
N LEU A 10 -12.23 -6.01 -0.36
CA LEU A 10 -11.17 -6.85 -0.93
C LEU A 10 -11.26 -8.29 -0.44
N ASP A 11 -10.95 -9.22 -1.35
CA ASP A 11 -10.77 -10.62 -1.02
C ASP A 11 -9.31 -10.88 -0.61
N LYS A 12 -9.11 -11.53 0.55
CA LYS A 12 -7.76 -11.72 1.11
C LYS A 12 -6.88 -12.63 0.24
N ASP A 13 -7.46 -13.67 -0.36
CA ASP A 13 -6.69 -14.61 -1.19
C ASP A 13 -6.25 -13.96 -2.49
N SER A 14 -7.12 -13.14 -3.09
CA SER A 14 -6.78 -12.32 -4.26
C SER A 14 -5.65 -11.34 -3.96
N VAL A 15 -5.65 -10.70 -2.78
CA VAL A 15 -4.56 -9.81 -2.33
C VAL A 15 -3.25 -10.58 -2.14
N ARG A 16 -3.30 -11.74 -1.47
CA ARG A 16 -2.11 -12.60 -1.29
C ARG A 16 -1.53 -13.04 -2.62
N GLN A 17 -2.39 -13.48 -3.53
CA GLN A 17 -1.98 -13.93 -4.86
C GLN A 17 -1.37 -12.78 -5.66
N TRP A 18 -1.96 -11.59 -5.58
CA TRP A 18 -1.41 -10.41 -6.25
C TRP A 18 -0.02 -10.05 -5.70
N ILE A 19 0.16 -10.02 -4.38
CA ILE A 19 1.46 -9.75 -3.74
C ILE A 19 2.50 -10.78 -4.19
N ALA A 20 2.16 -12.07 -4.12
CA ALA A 20 3.06 -13.15 -4.51
C ALA A 20 3.47 -13.06 -5.98
N THR A 21 2.52 -12.76 -6.88
CA THR A 21 2.80 -12.56 -8.31
C THR A 21 3.69 -11.33 -8.54
N TYR A 22 3.38 -10.21 -7.88
CA TYR A 22 4.16 -8.99 -8.02
C TYR A 22 5.60 -9.20 -7.55
N GLU A 23 5.80 -9.76 -6.35
CA GLU A 23 7.14 -10.01 -5.81
C GLU A 23 7.89 -11.10 -6.57
N GLY A 24 7.20 -12.12 -7.10
CA GLY A 24 7.82 -13.12 -7.97
C GLY A 24 8.43 -12.52 -9.24
N ASN A 25 7.87 -11.42 -9.74
CA ASN A 25 8.35 -10.74 -10.95
C ASN A 25 9.33 -9.59 -10.67
N ASN A 26 9.26 -8.96 -9.49
CA ASN A 26 9.98 -7.72 -9.19
C ASN A 26 10.98 -7.86 -8.02
N GLY A 27 11.02 -9.02 -7.37
CA GLY A 27 11.74 -9.25 -6.12
C GLY A 27 10.92 -8.88 -4.89
N PRO A 28 11.38 -9.29 -3.68
CA PRO A 28 10.68 -9.02 -2.44
C PRO A 28 10.64 -7.52 -2.12
N HIS A 29 9.48 -7.04 -1.66
CA HIS A 29 9.25 -5.63 -1.38
C HIS A 29 8.21 -5.38 -0.27
N TYR A 30 7.12 -6.13 -0.28
CA TYR A 30 6.00 -6.03 0.65
C TYR A 30 6.13 -7.02 1.81
N THR A 31 6.52 -8.26 1.54
CA THR A 31 6.49 -9.36 2.54
C THR A 31 7.75 -9.46 3.39
N GLU A 32 8.83 -8.78 2.99
CA GLU A 32 10.04 -8.58 3.78
C GLU A 32 9.99 -7.21 4.47
N GLU A 33 10.67 -7.11 5.62
CA GLU A 33 10.83 -5.82 6.30
C GLU A 33 11.69 -4.88 5.45
N ARG A 34 11.18 -3.68 5.20
CA ARG A 34 11.91 -2.65 4.46
C ARG A 34 11.66 -1.28 5.06
N GLU A 35 12.69 -0.44 5.03
CA GLU A 35 12.59 0.97 5.40
C GLU A 35 11.76 1.74 4.35
N VAL A 36 10.69 2.38 4.81
CA VAL A 36 9.80 3.22 4.03
C VAL A 36 9.62 4.52 4.82
N PHE A 37 10.23 5.61 4.34
CA PHE A 37 10.17 6.93 4.99
C PHE A 37 10.49 6.88 6.50
N GLY A 38 11.66 6.38 6.85
CA GLY A 38 12.20 6.31 8.20
C GLY A 38 11.61 5.22 9.09
N GLU A 39 10.64 4.43 8.61
CA GLU A 39 10.02 3.36 9.40
C GLU A 39 10.18 1.99 8.73
N PRO A 40 10.57 0.93 9.49
CA PRO A 40 10.58 -0.42 8.98
C PRO A 40 9.14 -0.95 8.88
N LEU A 41 8.71 -1.28 7.66
CA LEU A 41 7.37 -1.78 7.39
C LEU A 41 7.40 -3.11 6.65
N ARG A 42 6.45 -3.98 7.00
CA ARG A 42 6.22 -5.29 6.40
C ARG A 42 4.73 -5.58 6.32
N ILE A 43 4.29 -6.16 5.20
CA ILE A 43 2.95 -6.74 5.06
C ILE A 43 3.00 -8.18 5.54
N ASP A 44 2.25 -8.46 6.60
CA ASP A 44 2.06 -9.81 7.13
C ASP A 44 0.88 -10.47 6.40
N THR A 45 1.14 -11.56 5.68
CA THR A 45 0.14 -12.22 4.84
C THR A 45 -0.81 -13.16 5.62
N SER A 46 -0.62 -13.28 6.95
CA SER A 46 -1.53 -14.02 7.81
C SER A 46 -2.92 -13.38 7.86
N ASP A 47 -3.92 -14.22 8.15
CA ASP A 47 -5.31 -13.82 7.97
C ASP A 47 -5.73 -12.61 8.81
N ASN A 48 -5.22 -12.52 10.04
CA ASN A 48 -5.57 -11.44 10.95
C ASN A 48 -4.73 -10.17 10.75
N GLN A 49 -3.64 -10.22 9.98
CA GLN A 49 -2.68 -9.12 9.86
C GLN A 49 -2.59 -8.51 8.47
N LEU A 50 -3.10 -9.18 7.43
CA LEU A 50 -3.01 -8.70 6.04
C LEU A 50 -3.54 -7.27 5.86
N PHE A 51 -4.80 -7.03 6.19
CA PHE A 51 -5.39 -5.69 6.03
C PHE A 51 -4.90 -4.67 7.06
N PRO A 52 -4.70 -5.00 8.33
CA PRO A 52 -4.06 -4.08 9.28
C PRO A 52 -2.70 -3.57 8.82
N THR A 53 -1.82 -4.46 8.34
CA THR A 53 -0.46 -4.09 7.92
C THR A 53 -0.46 -3.29 6.61
N ILE A 54 -1.31 -3.64 5.64
CA ILE A 54 -1.51 -2.83 4.43
C ILE A 54 -2.04 -1.43 4.79
N ALA A 55 -3.05 -1.35 5.65
CA ALA A 55 -3.64 -0.06 6.03
C ALA A 55 -2.63 0.83 6.77
N ALA A 56 -1.83 0.25 7.68
CA ALA A 56 -0.75 0.95 8.37
C ALA A 56 0.31 1.47 7.39
N ARG A 57 0.73 0.65 6.42
CA ARG A 57 1.70 1.04 5.40
C ARG A 57 1.21 2.20 4.54
N VAL A 58 -0.02 2.13 4.02
CA VAL A 58 -0.62 3.22 3.24
C VAL A 58 -0.77 4.49 4.08
N TYR A 59 -1.19 4.37 5.34
CA TYR A 59 -1.33 5.51 6.25
C TYR A 59 0.02 6.20 6.50
N HIS A 60 1.07 5.42 6.74
CA HIS A 60 2.44 5.93 6.92
C HIS A 60 2.92 6.70 5.70
N ILE A 61 2.82 6.11 4.51
CA ILE A 61 3.22 6.75 3.25
C ILE A 61 2.44 8.06 3.03
N ARG A 62 1.12 8.03 3.25
CA ARG A 62 0.28 9.23 3.15
C ARG A 62 0.73 10.31 4.12
N ASN A 63 1.10 9.95 5.35
CA ASN A 63 1.60 10.90 6.32
C ASN A 63 2.94 11.49 5.91
N ALA A 64 3.89 10.68 5.44
CA ALA A 64 5.18 11.15 4.96
C ALA A 64 5.05 12.13 3.77
N LEU A 65 4.04 11.93 2.92
CA LEU A 65 3.73 12.80 1.79
C LEU A 65 3.04 14.12 2.18
N VAL A 66 2.09 14.07 3.12
CA VAL A 66 1.24 15.21 3.48
C VAL A 66 1.84 16.05 4.60
N HIS A 67 2.45 15.41 5.60
CA HIS A 67 3.01 16.05 6.77
C HIS A 67 4.51 16.23 6.59
N ASN A 68 4.89 17.32 5.92
CA ASN A 68 6.28 17.71 5.74
C ASN A 68 6.67 18.76 6.79
N LYS A 69 6.74 18.37 8.06
CA LYS A 69 7.30 19.25 9.09
C LYS A 69 8.82 19.24 8.99
N GLU A 70 9.43 20.42 9.09
CA GLU A 70 10.89 20.52 9.16
C GLU A 70 11.40 19.80 10.43
N GLY A 71 12.33 18.85 10.24
CA GLY A 71 12.95 18.08 11.33
C GLY A 71 12.39 16.67 11.56
N GLU A 72 11.27 16.29 10.94
CA GLU A 72 10.78 14.90 10.99
C GLU A 72 11.60 14.00 10.05
N ILE A 73 12.06 12.86 10.57
CA ILE A 73 12.82 11.85 9.80
C ILE A 73 11.91 11.17 8.77
N SER A 74 10.63 10.99 9.10
CA SER A 74 9.63 10.27 8.31
C SER A 74 8.92 11.14 7.28
N ARG A 75 9.64 12.01 6.57
CA ARG A 75 9.08 12.91 5.56
C ARG A 75 9.57 12.59 4.16
N PHE A 76 8.71 12.81 3.18
CA PHE A 76 9.10 12.78 1.78
C PHE A 76 9.84 14.06 1.38
N ILE A 77 10.99 13.90 0.74
CA ILE A 77 11.82 14.99 0.22
C ILE A 77 11.82 14.89 -1.32
N PRO A 78 11.13 15.81 -2.04
CA PRO A 78 11.13 15.83 -3.49
C PRO A 78 12.53 15.96 -4.09
N PHE A 79 12.75 15.31 -5.23
CA PHE A 79 13.98 15.26 -6.01
C PHE A 79 15.20 14.66 -5.28
N SER A 80 14.97 13.97 -4.16
CA SER A 80 16.03 13.30 -3.39
C SER A 80 16.31 11.86 -3.86
N GLY A 81 15.49 11.33 -4.78
CA GLY A 81 15.52 9.93 -5.17
C GLY A 81 14.58 9.04 -4.37
N GLN A 82 13.95 9.58 -3.31
CA GLN A 82 12.90 8.90 -2.55
C GLN A 82 11.64 8.58 -3.37
N GLU A 83 11.49 9.16 -4.56
CA GLU A 83 10.45 8.80 -5.53
C GLU A 83 10.48 7.30 -5.88
N LYS A 84 11.66 6.67 -5.82
CA LYS A 84 11.80 5.23 -6.04
C LYS A 84 10.99 4.40 -5.04
N ILE A 85 10.86 4.87 -3.79
CA ILE A 85 10.01 4.25 -2.78
C ILE A 85 8.56 4.29 -3.27
N LEU A 86 8.09 5.48 -3.67
CA LEU A 86 6.71 5.66 -4.16
C LEU A 86 6.41 4.81 -5.41
N LEU A 87 7.37 4.69 -6.33
CA LEU A 87 7.23 3.83 -7.51
C LEU A 87 7.05 2.36 -7.14
N SER A 88 7.66 1.89 -6.04
CA SER A 88 7.47 0.53 -5.55
C SER A 88 6.15 0.33 -4.79
N GLU A 89 5.61 1.39 -4.17
CA GLU A 89 4.34 1.34 -3.42
C GLU A 89 3.09 1.57 -4.28
N ALA A 90 3.22 2.31 -5.38
CA ALA A 90 2.11 2.65 -6.27
C ALA A 90 1.33 1.42 -6.82
N PRO A 91 1.98 0.30 -7.20
CA PRO A 91 1.28 -0.87 -7.70
C PRO A 91 0.27 -1.46 -6.71
N LEU A 92 0.58 -1.49 -5.42
CA LEU A 92 -0.35 -1.98 -4.39
C LEU A 92 -1.59 -1.08 -4.30
N LEU A 93 -1.39 0.24 -4.30
CA LEU A 93 -2.50 1.20 -4.31
C LEU A 93 -3.35 1.08 -5.57
N GLN A 94 -2.72 0.89 -6.73
CA GLN A 94 -3.42 0.70 -7.99
C GLN A 94 -4.29 -0.56 -7.95
N PHE A 95 -3.74 -1.70 -7.51
CA PHE A 95 -4.50 -2.94 -7.36
C PHE A 95 -5.70 -2.78 -6.42
N ILE A 96 -5.50 -2.14 -5.26
CA ILE A 96 -6.60 -1.88 -4.31
C ILE A 96 -7.68 -1.01 -4.96
N ALA A 97 -7.29 0.03 -5.71
CA ALA A 97 -8.21 0.91 -6.40
C ALA A 97 -9.00 0.19 -7.50
N GLU A 98 -8.34 -0.66 -8.29
CA GLU A 98 -8.98 -1.48 -9.32
C GLU A 98 -10.03 -2.42 -8.72
N GLU A 99 -9.69 -3.16 -7.66
CA GLU A 99 -10.62 -4.04 -6.94
C GLU A 99 -11.84 -3.27 -6.40
N LEU A 100 -11.61 -2.08 -5.84
CA LEU A 100 -12.69 -1.23 -5.34
C LEU A 100 -13.61 -0.76 -6.48
N ILE A 101 -13.04 -0.29 -7.59
CA ILE A 101 -13.81 0.18 -8.75
C ILE A 101 -14.63 -0.97 -9.34
N LEU A 102 -14.05 -2.15 -9.52
CA LEU A 102 -14.76 -3.31 -10.07
C LEU A 102 -15.94 -3.75 -9.18
N LYS A 103 -15.84 -3.58 -7.87
CA LYS A 103 -16.89 -4.02 -6.92
C LYS A 103 -17.94 -2.96 -6.62
N THR A 104 -17.62 -1.68 -6.81
CA THR A 104 -18.50 -0.56 -6.43
C THR A 104 -18.96 0.29 -7.61
N GLY A 105 -18.28 0.18 -8.74
CA GLY A 105 -18.61 0.87 -9.97
C GLY A 105 -20.01 0.50 -10.47
N LYS A 106 -20.69 1.48 -11.05
CA LYS A 106 -21.98 1.31 -11.70
C LYS A 106 -21.87 1.84 -13.12
N ASP A 107 -22.56 1.18 -14.05
CA ASP A 107 -22.66 1.68 -15.41
C ASP A 107 -23.36 3.04 -15.41
N VAL A 108 -22.84 3.96 -16.22
CA VAL A 108 -23.49 5.25 -16.46
C VAL A 108 -24.69 4.97 -17.35
N GLN A 109 -25.88 5.00 -16.77
CA GLN A 109 -27.13 4.94 -17.52
C GLN A 109 -27.40 6.33 -18.12
N PHE A 110 -27.50 6.41 -19.45
CA PHE A 110 -27.89 7.61 -20.21
C PHE A 110 -29.36 7.55 -20.57
#